data_AF-D9RA26-F1
#
_entry.id   AF-D9RA26-F1
#
_cell.length_a   1.000
_cell.length_b   1.000
_cell.length_c   1.000
_cell.angle_alpha   90.00
_cell.angle_beta   90.00
_cell.angle_gamma   90.00
#
_symmetry.space_group_name_H-M   'P 1'
#
loop_
_entity.id
_entity.type
_entity.pdbx_description
1 polymer ?
#
loop_
_entity_poly.entity_id
_entity_poly.type
_entity_poly.pdbx_seq_one_letter_code
_entity_poly.pdbx_strand_id
1 'polypeptide(L)'
;MKILIFGAGVLGKRYCDVFLKSSVENEVVCFIDNDTNKHGTSLEGIPIMGPEAIKDLYFDKVVIANASANEVKCQVEEILGDDKYKIETLSVPHVQARDNWLKDYAGLIYDRNIQGNIAEAGVFRGDFAAVINRNFPDRMLYLFDTFEGFPPTDVEIDNQKEKSVAVSGHYSATSEALVMSKMSHSENCIIRKGYFPETGKGIEDKFCFVNLDLDLYQPTLEGLKYFWDKMVPGSIILIHDFFAQDYPNVKTAVYDFEEYIGKQLTMTPIGDSLSIAVAVDI
;
A
#
# COMPACT_ATOMS: atom_id res chain seq x y z
N MET A 1 -7.11 20.94 -23.32
CA MET A 1 -7.85 20.71 -22.06
C MET A 1 -6.94 21.03 -20.88
N LYS A 2 -7.42 21.81 -19.91
CA LYS A 2 -6.68 22.20 -18.70
C LYS A 2 -7.04 21.27 -17.56
N ILE A 3 -6.05 20.61 -16.95
CA ILE A 3 -6.29 19.71 -15.83
C ILE A 3 -5.44 20.06 -14.61
N LEU A 4 -5.93 19.66 -13.44
CA LEU A 4 -5.14 19.49 -12.23
C LEU A 4 -4.82 18.01 -12.07
N ILE A 5 -3.60 17.66 -11.65
CA ILE A 5 -3.25 16.28 -11.31
C ILE A 5 -3.06 16.18 -9.80
N PHE A 6 -3.93 15.46 -9.11
CA PHE A 6 -3.80 15.22 -7.67
C PHE A 6 -2.90 14.01 -7.42
N GLY A 7 -1.67 14.27 -6.99
CA GLY A 7 -0.60 13.32 -6.70
C GLY A 7 0.71 13.72 -7.37
N ALA A 8 1.59 14.43 -6.66
CA ALA A 8 2.93 14.81 -7.15
C ALA A 8 3.94 13.68 -6.86
N GLY A 9 3.63 12.48 -7.35
CA GLY A 9 4.46 11.27 -7.20
C GLY A 9 4.66 10.55 -8.53
N VAL A 10 5.13 9.30 -8.47
CA VAL A 10 5.45 8.49 -9.66
C VAL A 10 4.23 8.33 -10.57
N LEU A 11 3.03 8.08 -10.02
CA LEU A 11 1.79 7.93 -10.78
C LEU A 11 1.39 9.22 -11.50
N GLY A 12 1.37 10.35 -10.80
CA GLY A 12 1.05 11.65 -11.40
C GLY A 12 2.05 12.05 -12.48
N LYS A 13 3.34 11.82 -12.27
CA LYS A 13 4.38 12.06 -13.29
C LYS A 13 4.11 11.24 -14.56
N ARG A 14 3.89 9.93 -14.42
CA ARG A 14 3.62 9.04 -15.55
C ARG A 14 2.37 9.48 -16.32
N TYR A 15 1.30 9.86 -15.61
CA TYR A 15 0.09 10.35 -16.27
C TYR A 15 0.32 11.69 -16.97
N CYS A 16 1.02 12.63 -16.34
CA CYS A 16 1.38 13.93 -16.93
C CYS A 16 2.11 13.76 -18.26
N ASP A 17 3.12 12.88 -18.30
CA ASP A 17 3.90 12.62 -19.52
C ASP A 17 3.04 12.10 -20.68
N VAL A 18 2.10 11.19 -20.39
CA VAL A 18 1.18 10.64 -21.40
C VAL A 18 0.16 11.70 -21.84
N PHE A 19 -0.39 12.45 -20.88
CA PHE A 19 -1.41 13.45 -21.12
C PHE A 19 -0.92 14.59 -22.01
N LEU A 20 0.25 15.16 -21.70
CA LEU A 20 0.84 16.26 -22.48
C LEU A 20 1.24 15.81 -23.89
N LYS A 21 1.64 14.54 -24.08
CA LYS A 21 1.96 13.98 -25.40
C LYS A 21 0.73 13.70 -26.26
N SER A 22 -0.45 13.54 -25.65
CA SER A 22 -1.67 13.16 -26.37
C SER A 22 -2.28 14.30 -27.20
N SER A 23 -2.03 15.56 -26.83
CA SER A 23 -2.44 16.74 -27.60
C SER A 23 -1.63 17.97 -27.20
N VAL A 24 -1.29 18.80 -28.18
CA VAL A 24 -0.57 20.08 -27.94
C VAL A 24 -1.43 21.15 -27.26
N GLU A 25 -2.75 20.97 -27.23
CA GLU A 25 -3.70 21.85 -26.53
C GLU A 25 -3.92 21.45 -25.08
N ASN A 26 -3.28 20.37 -24.63
CA ASN A 26 -3.35 19.93 -23.25
C ASN A 26 -2.42 20.73 -22.36
N GLU A 27 -2.93 21.07 -21.18
CA GLU A 27 -2.21 21.85 -20.18
C GLU A 27 -2.44 21.21 -18.82
N VAL A 28 -1.35 20.96 -18.11
CA VAL A 28 -1.40 20.63 -16.69
C VAL A 28 -1.13 21.92 -15.93
N VAL A 29 -2.15 22.47 -15.28
CA VAL A 29 -2.07 23.77 -14.60
C VAL A 29 -1.15 23.68 -13.38
N CYS A 30 -1.35 22.64 -12.57
CA CYS A 30 -0.48 22.30 -11.45
C CYS A 30 -0.68 20.84 -11.04
N PHE A 31 0.29 20.35 -10.26
CA PHE A 31 0.06 19.19 -9.40
C PHE A 31 -0.52 19.66 -8.06
N ILE A 32 -1.43 18.86 -7.52
CA ILE A 32 -1.95 19.00 -6.15
C ILE A 32 -1.40 17.86 -5.32
N ASP A 33 -0.89 18.13 -4.12
CA ASP A 33 -0.41 17.09 -3.20
C ASP A 33 -0.77 17.44 -1.74
N ASN A 34 -0.99 16.44 -0.90
CA ASN A 34 -1.23 16.64 0.53
C ASN A 34 0.07 16.83 1.31
N ASP A 35 1.22 16.43 0.76
CA ASP A 35 2.53 16.64 1.38
C ASP A 35 2.93 18.12 1.31
N THR A 36 2.86 18.80 2.44
CA THR A 36 3.21 20.23 2.56
C THR A 36 4.65 20.53 2.22
N ASN A 37 5.56 19.55 2.31
CA ASN A 37 6.96 19.74 1.95
C ASN A 37 7.16 19.93 0.43
N LYS A 38 6.19 19.49 -0.38
CA LYS A 38 6.22 19.67 -1.83
C LYS A 38 5.64 21.00 -2.28
N HIS A 39 4.87 21.68 -1.44
CA HIS A 39 4.15 22.90 -1.83
C HIS A 39 5.12 24.02 -2.17
N GLY A 40 4.85 24.75 -3.26
CA GLY A 40 5.73 25.83 -3.74
C GLY A 40 6.96 25.34 -4.51
N THR A 41 7.13 24.02 -4.67
CA THR A 41 8.13 23.41 -5.56
C THR A 41 7.51 23.10 -6.93
N SER A 42 8.23 22.37 -7.78
CA SER A 42 7.72 21.95 -9.10
C SER A 42 8.15 20.52 -9.44
N LEU A 43 7.34 19.85 -10.25
CA LEU A 43 7.64 18.54 -10.86
C LEU A 43 7.59 18.70 -12.38
N GLU A 44 8.69 18.40 -13.06
CA GLU A 44 8.82 18.61 -14.52
C GLU A 44 8.51 20.07 -14.95
N GLY A 45 8.84 21.04 -14.10
CA GLY A 45 8.58 22.47 -14.33
C GLY A 45 7.14 22.92 -14.08
N ILE A 46 6.24 22.01 -13.69
CA ILE A 46 4.85 22.30 -13.33
C ILE A 46 4.75 22.51 -11.82
N PRO A 47 4.11 23.59 -11.33
CA PRO A 47 4.05 23.90 -9.91
C PRO A 47 3.29 22.84 -9.11
N ILE A 48 3.71 22.62 -7.86
CA ILE A 48 3.01 21.78 -6.88
C ILE A 48 2.34 22.68 -5.83
N MET A 49 1.04 22.51 -5.66
CA MET A 49 0.20 23.30 -4.76
C MET A 49 -0.55 22.40 -3.75
N GLY A 50 -1.06 23.03 -2.70
CA GLY A 50 -1.93 22.36 -1.74
C GLY A 50 -3.37 22.20 -2.24
N PRO A 51 -4.18 21.33 -1.61
CA PRO A 51 -5.54 21.01 -2.05
C PRO A 51 -6.49 22.22 -2.13
N GLU A 52 -6.37 23.18 -1.21
CA GLU A 52 -7.23 24.36 -1.19
C GLU A 52 -7.09 25.23 -2.46
N ALA A 53 -5.93 25.18 -3.14
CA ALA A 53 -5.70 25.92 -4.37
C ALA A 53 -6.66 25.51 -5.50
N ILE A 54 -7.26 24.31 -5.43
CA ILE A 54 -8.25 23.85 -6.41
C ILE A 54 -9.39 24.87 -6.55
N LYS A 55 -9.80 25.56 -5.47
CA LYS A 55 -10.92 26.52 -5.50
C LYS A 55 -10.61 27.79 -6.31
N ASP A 56 -9.33 28.14 -6.41
CA ASP A 56 -8.87 29.39 -6.98
C ASP A 56 -8.37 29.24 -8.44
N LEU A 57 -8.36 28.02 -8.96
CA LEU A 57 -7.80 27.69 -10.26
C LEU A 57 -8.90 27.47 -11.32
N TYR A 58 -8.57 27.82 -12.56
CA TYR A 58 -9.41 27.49 -13.72
C TYR A 58 -8.94 26.20 -14.38
N PHE A 59 -9.81 25.18 -14.41
CA PHE A 59 -9.52 23.86 -14.96
C PHE A 59 -10.81 23.19 -15.48
N ASP A 60 -10.64 22.24 -16.40
CA ASP A 60 -11.71 21.41 -16.95
C ASP A 60 -11.94 20.16 -16.08
N LYS A 61 -10.86 19.54 -15.57
CA LYS A 61 -10.90 18.32 -14.74
C LYS A 61 -9.83 18.28 -13.64
N VAL A 62 -10.11 17.52 -12.59
CA VAL A 62 -9.10 17.08 -11.60
C VAL A 62 -8.89 15.58 -11.76
N VAL A 63 -7.68 15.19 -12.15
CA VAL A 63 -7.30 13.79 -12.31
C VAL A 63 -6.61 13.31 -11.03
N ILE A 64 -7.18 12.29 -10.38
CA ILE A 64 -6.60 11.70 -9.18
C ILE A 64 -5.62 10.60 -9.60
N ALA A 65 -4.33 10.91 -9.43
CA ALA A 65 -3.19 10.03 -9.72
C ALA A 65 -2.43 9.71 -8.43
N ASN A 66 -3.15 9.13 -7.47
CA ASN A 66 -2.66 8.85 -6.12
C ASN A 66 -3.03 7.41 -5.71
N ALA A 67 -2.16 6.76 -4.93
CA ALA A 67 -2.40 5.41 -4.42
C ALA A 67 -3.63 5.35 -3.50
N SER A 68 -3.84 6.37 -2.66
CA SER A 68 -5.03 6.53 -1.82
C SER A 68 -6.15 7.27 -2.58
N ALA A 69 -6.47 6.78 -3.78
CA ALA A 69 -7.38 7.46 -4.71
C ALA A 69 -8.76 7.75 -4.12
N ASN A 70 -9.31 6.84 -3.30
CA ASN A 70 -10.62 7.02 -2.68
C ASN A 70 -10.63 8.16 -1.65
N GLU A 71 -9.59 8.23 -0.82
CA GLU A 71 -9.47 9.29 0.19
C GLU A 71 -9.29 10.65 -0.47
N VAL A 72 -8.40 10.73 -1.45
CA VAL A 72 -8.21 11.94 -2.26
C VAL A 72 -9.50 12.31 -2.97
N LYS A 73 -10.27 11.34 -3.47
CA LYS A 73 -11.55 11.61 -4.10
C LYS A 73 -12.54 12.25 -3.13
N CYS A 74 -12.72 11.70 -1.94
CA CYS A 74 -13.59 12.31 -0.92
C CYS A 74 -13.16 13.75 -0.60
N GLN A 75 -11.85 13.98 -0.41
CA GLN A 75 -11.30 15.32 -0.17
C GLN A 75 -11.62 16.30 -1.31
N VAL A 76 -11.40 15.88 -2.56
CA VAL A 76 -11.68 16.73 -3.73
C VAL A 76 -13.18 16.93 -3.93
N GLU A 77 -14.01 15.94 -3.62
CA GLU A 77 -15.48 16.07 -3.63
C GLU A 77 -15.96 17.12 -2.60
N GLU A 78 -15.38 17.14 -1.40
CA GLU A 78 -15.67 18.17 -0.39
C GLU A 78 -15.22 19.56 -0.84
N ILE A 79 -14.07 19.67 -1.49
CA ILE A 79 -13.52 20.94 -2.01
C ILE A 79 -14.36 21.49 -3.16
N LEU A 80 -14.78 20.62 -4.10
CA LEU A 80 -15.51 21.02 -5.31
C LEU A 80 -17.02 21.15 -5.11
N GLY A 81 -17.59 20.48 -4.11
CA GLY A 81 -19.04 20.47 -3.87
C GLY A 81 -19.83 20.04 -5.10
N ASP A 82 -20.61 20.95 -5.67
CA ASP A 82 -21.46 20.71 -6.85
C ASP A 82 -20.65 20.36 -8.11
N ASP A 83 -19.38 20.76 -8.18
CA ASP A 83 -18.48 20.53 -9.32
C ASP A 83 -17.78 19.15 -9.31
N LYS A 84 -18.19 18.23 -8.44
CA LYS A 84 -17.59 16.88 -8.33
C LYS A 84 -17.59 16.04 -9.61
N TYR A 85 -18.44 16.37 -10.60
CA TYR A 85 -18.43 15.72 -11.92
C TYR A 85 -17.13 15.97 -12.71
N LYS A 86 -16.31 16.95 -12.30
CA LYS A 86 -14.98 17.24 -12.87
C LYS A 86 -13.90 16.26 -12.39
N ILE A 87 -14.21 15.38 -11.45
CA ILE A 87 -13.24 14.44 -10.88
C ILE A 87 -13.12 13.20 -11.77
N GLU A 88 -11.89 12.89 -12.16
CA GLU A 88 -11.54 11.66 -12.86
C GLU A 88 -10.53 10.89 -12.02
N THR A 89 -10.91 9.69 -11.56
CA THR A 89 -9.99 8.82 -10.83
C THR A 89 -9.31 7.89 -11.82
N LEU A 90 -7.97 7.89 -11.84
CA LEU A 90 -7.26 6.90 -12.62
C LEU A 90 -7.49 5.53 -12.00
N SER A 91 -8.05 4.62 -12.80
CA SER A 91 -8.00 3.21 -12.47
C SER A 91 -6.52 2.83 -12.41
N VAL A 92 -6.06 2.41 -11.23
CA VAL A 92 -4.74 1.82 -11.04
C VAL A 92 -4.95 0.31 -11.18
N PRO A 93 -4.74 -0.31 -12.36
CA PRO A 93 -5.15 -1.70 -12.60
C PRO A 93 -4.50 -2.67 -11.62
N HIS A 94 -3.31 -2.32 -11.13
CA HIS A 94 -2.57 -3.02 -10.08
C HIS A 94 -3.38 -3.15 -8.78
N VAL A 95 -3.96 -2.05 -8.29
CA VAL A 95 -4.78 -2.05 -7.06
C VAL A 95 -6.04 -2.91 -7.25
N GLN A 96 -6.70 -2.77 -8.41
CA GLN A 96 -7.89 -3.56 -8.71
C GLN A 96 -7.57 -5.06 -8.80
N ALA A 97 -6.43 -5.43 -9.39
CA ALA A 97 -6.00 -6.82 -9.46
C ALA A 97 -5.74 -7.40 -8.06
N ARG A 98 -5.08 -6.65 -7.18
CA ARG A 98 -4.83 -7.06 -5.79
C ARG A 98 -6.11 -7.24 -4.98
N ASP A 99 -7.04 -6.30 -5.09
CA ASP A 99 -8.35 -6.36 -4.43
C ASP A 99 -9.19 -7.56 -4.91
N ASN A 100 -9.23 -7.79 -6.22
CA ASN A 100 -9.93 -8.93 -6.80
C ASN A 100 -9.31 -10.25 -6.35
N TRP A 101 -7.99 -10.35 -6.38
CA TRP A 101 -7.27 -11.54 -5.91
C TRP A 101 -7.60 -11.86 -4.45
N LEU A 102 -7.58 -10.85 -3.57
CA LEU A 102 -7.88 -11.03 -2.15
C LEU A 102 -9.32 -11.48 -1.92
N LYS A 103 -10.28 -10.90 -2.64
CA LYS A 103 -11.69 -11.28 -2.57
C LYS A 103 -11.89 -12.75 -2.95
N ASP A 104 -11.30 -13.18 -4.07
CA ASP A 104 -11.43 -14.56 -4.55
C ASP A 104 -10.71 -15.54 -3.61
N TYR A 105 -9.55 -15.15 -3.08
CA TYR A 105 -8.82 -15.93 -2.08
C TYR A 105 -9.62 -16.08 -0.77
N ALA A 106 -10.25 -15.01 -0.27
CA ALA A 106 -11.12 -15.10 0.90
C ALA A 106 -12.27 -16.08 0.66
N GLY A 107 -12.90 -16.04 -0.51
CA GLY A 107 -13.90 -17.02 -0.93
C GLY A 107 -13.41 -18.46 -0.83
N LEU A 108 -12.19 -18.74 -1.32
CA LEU A 108 -11.57 -20.06 -1.22
C LEU A 108 -11.32 -20.50 0.24
N ILE A 109 -10.90 -19.59 1.11
CA ILE A 109 -10.70 -19.87 2.53
C ILE A 109 -12.00 -20.31 3.20
N TYR A 110 -13.09 -19.58 2.95
CA TYR A 110 -14.41 -19.93 3.48
C TYR A 110 -14.95 -21.24 2.89
N ASP A 111 -14.88 -21.42 1.57
CA ASP A 111 -15.36 -22.62 0.89
C ASP A 111 -14.65 -23.90 1.40
N ARG A 112 -13.36 -23.78 1.73
CA ARG A 112 -12.55 -24.88 2.25
C ARG A 112 -12.59 -25.00 3.78
N ASN A 113 -13.33 -24.14 4.47
CA ASN A 113 -13.39 -24.06 5.93
C ASN A 113 -12.01 -23.93 6.60
N ILE A 114 -11.07 -23.24 5.96
CA ILE A 114 -9.74 -23.02 6.53
C ILE A 114 -9.87 -22.04 7.70
N GLN A 115 -9.42 -22.49 8.87
CA GLN A 115 -9.46 -21.72 10.12
C GLN A 115 -8.23 -20.82 10.26
N GLY A 116 -8.32 -19.79 11.08
CA GLY A 116 -7.20 -18.91 11.41
C GLY A 116 -7.54 -17.44 11.22
N ASN A 117 -6.81 -16.59 11.92
CA ASN A 117 -6.93 -15.14 11.87
C ASN A 117 -6.15 -14.57 10.67
N ILE A 118 -6.17 -13.25 10.54
CA ILE A 118 -5.54 -12.55 9.42
C ILE A 118 -4.62 -11.45 9.94
N ALA A 119 -3.61 -11.08 9.18
CA ALA A 119 -2.70 -10.00 9.55
C ALA A 119 -2.26 -9.17 8.34
N GLU A 120 -1.92 -7.90 8.62
CA GLU A 120 -1.15 -7.04 7.75
C GLU A 120 0.01 -6.45 8.54
N ALA A 121 1.23 -6.56 8.01
CA ALA A 121 2.41 -5.90 8.53
C ALA A 121 2.90 -4.85 7.52
N GLY A 122 2.95 -3.59 7.96
CA GLY A 122 3.00 -2.42 7.09
C GLY A 122 1.60 -2.04 6.63
N VAL A 123 0.95 -1.15 7.39
CA VAL A 123 -0.46 -0.79 7.25
C VAL A 123 -0.62 0.60 6.63
N PHE A 124 0.32 1.51 6.92
CA PHE A 124 0.25 2.91 6.56
C PHE A 124 -1.14 3.50 6.85
N ARG A 125 -1.87 3.99 5.85
CA ARG A 125 -3.21 4.59 5.99
C ARG A 125 -4.34 3.57 5.99
N GLY A 126 -4.04 2.27 5.97
CA GLY A 126 -5.01 1.19 6.13
C GLY A 126 -5.90 0.91 4.93
N ASP A 127 -5.51 1.33 3.72
CA ASP A 127 -6.32 1.15 2.52
C ASP A 127 -6.51 -0.33 2.18
N PHE A 128 -5.43 -1.13 2.18
CA PHE A 128 -5.53 -2.57 1.93
C PHE A 128 -6.04 -3.35 3.15
N ALA A 129 -5.64 -2.97 4.39
CA ALA A 129 -6.29 -3.46 5.61
C ALA A 129 -7.82 -3.36 5.57
N ALA A 130 -8.39 -2.28 5.05
CA ALA A 130 -9.84 -2.13 4.93
C ALA A 130 -10.45 -3.15 3.94
N VAL A 131 -9.74 -3.47 2.86
CA VAL A 131 -10.13 -4.52 1.91
C VAL A 131 -10.05 -5.90 2.56
N ILE A 132 -8.99 -6.17 3.33
CA ILE A 132 -8.83 -7.40 4.13
C ILE A 132 -9.97 -7.55 5.13
N ASN A 133 -10.21 -6.53 5.97
CA ASN A 133 -11.25 -6.53 6.99
C ASN A 133 -12.65 -6.78 6.41
N ARG A 134 -12.96 -6.18 5.25
CA ARG A 134 -14.24 -6.36 4.56
C ARG A 134 -14.44 -7.78 4.02
N ASN A 135 -13.38 -8.41 3.52
CA ASN A 135 -13.48 -9.76 2.94
C ASN A 135 -13.37 -10.88 3.97
N PHE A 136 -12.90 -10.58 5.18
CA PHE A 136 -12.83 -11.52 6.31
C PHE A 136 -13.58 -11.00 7.55
N PRO A 137 -14.91 -10.80 7.47
CA PRO A 137 -15.67 -10.06 8.48
C PRO A 137 -15.73 -10.73 9.86
N ASP A 138 -15.45 -12.03 9.95
CA ASP A 138 -15.53 -12.85 11.17
C ASP A 138 -14.16 -13.27 11.73
N ARG A 139 -13.06 -12.72 11.21
CA ARG A 139 -11.69 -13.03 11.64
C ARG A 139 -11.05 -11.85 12.37
N MET A 140 -10.22 -12.14 13.36
CA MET A 140 -9.40 -11.09 13.97
C MET A 140 -8.33 -10.65 12.98
N LEU A 141 -8.27 -9.35 12.70
CA LEU A 141 -7.28 -8.70 11.86
C LEU A 141 -6.22 -8.01 12.73
N TYR A 142 -5.00 -8.53 12.69
CA TYR A 142 -3.85 -7.94 13.36
C TYR A 142 -3.14 -6.95 12.43
N LEU A 143 -3.00 -5.70 12.88
CA LEU A 143 -2.45 -4.59 12.09
C LEU A 143 -1.13 -4.13 12.72
N PHE A 144 -0.01 -4.50 12.13
CA PHE A 144 1.34 -4.17 12.61
C PHE A 144 1.91 -2.98 11.85
N ASP A 145 2.18 -1.89 12.54
CA ASP A 145 2.79 -0.69 11.95
C ASP A 145 3.50 0.13 13.02
N THR A 146 4.54 0.86 12.64
CA THR A 146 5.20 1.81 13.55
C THR A 146 4.32 3.03 13.81
N PHE A 147 3.49 3.41 12.83
CA PHE A 147 2.81 4.70 12.70
C PHE A 147 3.76 5.90 12.74
N GLU A 148 5.05 5.63 12.50
CA GLU A 148 6.15 6.59 12.52
C GLU A 148 6.97 6.51 11.20
N GLY A 149 6.54 5.66 10.26
CA GLY A 149 7.23 5.42 9.00
C GLY A 149 8.46 4.53 9.16
N PHE A 150 9.36 4.56 8.17
CA PHE A 150 10.54 3.71 8.15
C PHE A 150 11.56 4.05 9.25
N PRO A 151 11.96 3.07 10.09
CA PRO A 151 13.04 3.24 11.04
C PRO A 151 14.37 3.54 10.34
N PRO A 152 15.21 4.47 10.86
CA PRO A 152 16.51 4.79 10.26
C PRO A 152 17.41 3.56 10.06
N THR A 153 17.41 2.64 11.04
CA THR A 153 18.22 1.43 11.01
C THR A 153 17.89 0.52 9.82
N ASP A 154 16.61 0.39 9.49
CA ASP A 154 16.18 -0.47 8.39
C ASP A 154 16.53 0.17 7.06
N VAL A 155 16.38 1.49 6.93
CA VAL A 155 16.81 2.24 5.74
C VAL A 155 18.33 2.14 5.53
N GLU A 156 19.12 2.19 6.61
CA GLU A 156 20.58 2.00 6.53
C GLU A 156 20.95 0.60 6.07
N ILE A 157 20.32 -0.44 6.62
CA ILE A 157 20.54 -1.84 6.21
C ILE A 157 20.14 -2.05 4.75
N ASP A 158 18.99 -1.52 4.35
CA ASP A 158 18.46 -1.67 3.00
C ASP A 158 19.41 -1.04 1.96
N ASN A 159 19.90 0.17 2.26
CA ASN A 159 20.85 0.88 1.40
C ASN A 159 22.26 0.25 1.32
N GLN A 160 22.62 -0.65 2.25
CA GLN A 160 23.85 -1.43 2.17
C GLN A 160 23.73 -2.62 1.19
N LYS A 161 22.51 -3.01 0.81
CA LYS A 161 22.24 -4.01 -0.22
C LYS A 161 22.15 -3.32 -1.59
N GLU A 162 21.02 -3.43 -2.27
CA GLU A 162 20.74 -2.63 -3.46
C GLU A 162 20.08 -1.32 -3.06
N LYS A 163 20.52 -0.20 -3.63
CA LYS A 163 20.02 1.12 -3.24
C LYS A 163 18.54 1.25 -3.57
N SER A 164 17.71 1.53 -2.56
CA SER A 164 16.28 1.79 -2.69
C SER A 164 15.98 3.29 -2.62
N VAL A 165 14.71 3.66 -2.87
CA VAL A 165 14.22 5.04 -2.67
C VAL A 165 13.85 5.33 -1.21
N ALA A 166 14.10 4.38 -0.29
CA ALA A 166 13.68 4.47 1.10
C ALA A 166 14.34 5.66 1.82
N VAL A 167 13.51 6.41 2.55
CA VAL A 167 13.94 7.53 3.39
C VAL A 167 13.34 7.33 4.77
N SER A 168 14.12 7.58 5.83
CA SER A 168 13.63 7.44 7.20
C SER A 168 12.42 8.36 7.45
N GLY A 169 11.41 7.82 8.14
CA GLY A 169 10.15 8.52 8.40
C GLY A 169 9.22 8.63 7.19
N HIS A 170 9.59 8.11 6.01
CA HIS A 170 8.65 7.95 4.91
C HIS A 170 7.50 7.03 5.34
N TYR A 171 6.28 7.33 4.88
CA TYR A 171 5.03 6.71 5.33
C TYR A 171 4.62 6.99 6.80
N SER A 172 5.16 8.04 7.44
CA SER A 172 4.71 8.50 8.77
C SER A 172 3.37 9.24 8.77
N ALA A 173 2.85 9.63 7.60
CA ALA A 173 1.59 10.39 7.47
C ALA A 173 0.34 9.50 7.66
N THR A 174 0.21 8.91 8.83
CA THR A 174 -0.91 8.03 9.23
C THR A 174 -1.17 8.11 10.74
N SER A 175 -2.24 7.47 11.22
CA SER A 175 -2.52 7.27 12.64
C SER A 175 -3.42 6.06 12.86
N GLU A 176 -3.42 5.54 14.09
CA GLU A 176 -4.30 4.45 14.51
C GLU A 176 -5.77 4.81 14.29
N ALA A 177 -6.17 6.05 14.63
CA ALA A 177 -7.53 6.53 14.43
C ALA A 177 -7.93 6.58 12.94
N LEU A 178 -7.03 7.04 12.07
CA LEU A 178 -7.26 7.06 10.62
C LEU A 178 -7.48 5.63 10.10
N VAL A 179 -6.60 4.70 10.45
CA VAL A 179 -6.70 3.30 10.03
C VAL A 179 -8.02 2.69 10.51
N MET A 180 -8.34 2.82 11.81
CA MET A 180 -9.56 2.23 12.38
C MET A 180 -10.83 2.83 11.78
N SER A 181 -10.83 4.10 11.38
CA SER A 181 -11.99 4.74 10.75
C SER A 181 -12.37 4.13 9.39
N LYS A 182 -11.45 3.38 8.76
CA LYS A 182 -11.68 2.72 7.47
C LYS A 182 -12.16 1.27 7.60
N MET A 183 -12.15 0.69 8.81
CA MET A 183 -12.49 -0.72 9.03
C MET A 183 -14.00 -0.90 9.16
N SER A 184 -14.61 -1.71 8.27
CA SER A 184 -16.03 -2.04 8.32
C SER A 184 -16.43 -2.89 9.53
N HIS A 185 -15.49 -3.68 10.04
CA HIS A 185 -15.58 -4.55 11.21
C HIS A 185 -14.46 -4.21 12.19
N SER A 186 -14.44 -2.95 12.62
CA SER A 186 -13.40 -2.39 13.51
C SER A 186 -13.27 -3.14 14.85
N GLU A 187 -14.36 -3.75 15.31
CA GLU A 187 -14.42 -4.60 16.51
C GLU A 187 -13.53 -5.85 16.41
N ASN A 188 -13.22 -6.28 15.18
CA ASN A 188 -12.36 -7.43 14.91
C ASN A 188 -10.92 -7.01 14.56
N CYS A 189 -10.58 -5.72 14.68
CA CYS A 189 -9.23 -5.23 14.39
C CYS A 189 -8.41 -5.02 15.67
N ILE A 190 -7.16 -5.48 15.64
CA ILE A 190 -6.18 -5.32 16.73
C ILE A 190 -4.97 -4.58 16.18
N ILE A 191 -4.80 -3.33 16.60
CA ILE A 191 -3.59 -2.55 16.29
C ILE A 191 -2.43 -3.00 17.17
N ARG A 192 -1.29 -3.23 16.53
CA ARG A 192 -0.01 -3.64 17.10
C ARG A 192 1.04 -2.58 16.78
N LYS A 193 0.86 -1.39 17.38
CA LYS A 193 1.73 -0.23 17.18
C LYS A 193 3.14 -0.47 17.72
N GLY A 194 4.12 -0.16 16.89
CA GLY A 194 5.55 -0.24 17.21
C GLY A 194 6.32 -1.05 16.17
N TYR A 195 7.61 -1.26 16.43
CA TYR A 195 8.47 -1.98 15.51
C TYR A 195 8.10 -3.47 15.44
N PHE A 196 7.87 -3.97 14.23
CA PHE A 196 7.70 -5.39 13.97
C PHE A 196 9.07 -6.04 13.70
N PRO A 197 9.40 -7.23 14.25
CA PRO A 197 8.52 -8.26 14.82
C PRO A 197 8.23 -8.15 16.33
N GLU A 198 8.78 -7.14 17.03
CA GLU A 198 8.66 -7.02 18.49
C GLU A 198 7.19 -6.94 18.95
N THR A 199 6.35 -6.27 18.17
CA THR A 199 4.91 -6.15 18.40
C THR A 199 4.14 -7.46 18.19
N GLY A 200 4.76 -8.47 17.58
CA GLY A 200 4.23 -9.83 17.43
C GLY A 200 4.40 -10.72 18.66
N LYS A 201 5.18 -10.30 19.68
CA LYS A 201 5.41 -11.10 20.89
C LYS A 201 4.11 -11.35 21.66
N GLY A 202 3.93 -12.60 22.10
CA GLY A 202 2.78 -13.06 22.88
C GLY A 202 1.52 -13.40 22.07
N ILE A 203 1.57 -13.31 20.73
CA ILE A 203 0.47 -13.75 19.86
C ILE A 203 0.66 -15.24 19.54
N GLU A 204 -0.25 -16.07 20.05
CA GLU A 204 -0.27 -17.52 19.86
C GLU A 204 -1.21 -17.96 18.73
N ASP A 205 -1.96 -17.00 18.17
CA ASP A 205 -2.91 -17.21 17.08
C ASP A 205 -2.24 -17.81 15.83
N LYS A 206 -3.04 -18.56 15.08
CA LYS A 206 -2.69 -19.09 13.76
C LYS A 206 -3.38 -18.27 12.68
N PHE A 207 -2.74 -18.18 11.51
CA PHE A 207 -3.17 -17.29 10.44
C PHE A 207 -3.53 -18.06 9.17
N CYS A 208 -4.65 -17.69 8.55
CA CYS A 208 -5.07 -18.18 7.23
C CYS A 208 -4.73 -17.19 6.11
N PHE A 209 -4.34 -15.97 6.45
CA PHE A 209 -3.89 -14.96 5.50
C PHE A 209 -2.97 -13.96 6.20
N VAL A 210 -1.84 -13.64 5.58
CA VAL A 210 -0.95 -12.56 6.03
C VAL A 210 -0.55 -11.74 4.82
N ASN A 211 -0.65 -10.41 4.94
CA ASN A 211 -0.07 -9.46 4.00
C ASN A 211 1.23 -8.88 4.60
N LEU A 212 2.35 -9.02 3.91
CA LEU A 212 3.62 -8.38 4.24
C LEU A 212 3.88 -7.24 3.24
N ASP A 213 3.82 -6.01 3.73
CA ASP A 213 3.93 -4.77 2.96
C ASP A 213 4.85 -3.78 3.68
N LEU A 214 6.08 -4.26 3.95
CA LEU A 214 7.06 -3.58 4.81
C LEU A 214 8.13 -2.83 4.02
N ASP A 215 8.10 -2.95 2.68
CA ASP A 215 8.97 -2.35 1.64
C ASP A 215 10.49 -2.64 1.75
N LEU A 216 10.99 -2.92 2.95
CA LEU A 216 12.43 -3.02 3.25
C LEU A 216 12.83 -4.46 3.55
N TYR A 217 14.10 -4.76 3.28
CA TYR A 217 14.70 -6.08 3.47
C TYR A 217 14.48 -6.67 4.86
N GLN A 218 14.97 -5.97 5.88
CA GLN A 218 15.06 -6.49 7.25
C GLN A 218 13.67 -6.81 7.83
N PRO A 219 12.68 -5.89 7.80
CA PRO A 219 11.36 -6.18 8.33
C PRO A 219 10.63 -7.26 7.50
N THR A 220 10.83 -7.33 6.18
CA THR A 220 10.26 -8.40 5.34
C THR A 220 10.79 -9.78 5.75
N LEU A 221 12.10 -9.92 5.90
CA LEU A 221 12.72 -11.20 6.31
C LEU A 221 12.25 -11.64 7.70
N GLU A 222 12.17 -10.72 8.66
CA GLU A 222 11.66 -11.02 10.00
C GLU A 222 10.15 -11.31 9.99
N GLY A 223 9.38 -10.68 9.09
CA GLY A 223 7.98 -11.01 8.80
C GLY A 223 7.81 -12.44 8.38
N LEU A 224 8.58 -12.87 7.39
CA LEU A 224 8.56 -14.25 6.92
C LEU A 224 8.89 -15.22 8.05
N LYS A 225 10.00 -15.02 8.77
CA LYS A 225 10.38 -15.87 9.90
C LYS A 225 9.30 -15.96 10.98
N TYR A 226 8.69 -14.82 11.33
CA TYR A 226 7.67 -14.77 12.38
C TYR A 226 6.38 -15.48 11.98
N PHE A 227 5.87 -15.20 10.78
CA PHE A 227 4.56 -15.72 10.35
C PHE A 227 4.63 -17.14 9.82
N TRP A 228 5.75 -17.59 9.27
CA TRP A 228 5.87 -18.91 8.64
C TRP A 228 5.35 -20.05 9.51
N ASP A 229 5.79 -20.12 10.76
CA ASP A 229 5.38 -21.17 11.71
C ASP A 229 3.98 -20.94 12.30
N LYS A 230 3.36 -19.78 12.02
CA LYS A 230 2.02 -19.40 12.49
C LYS A 230 0.95 -19.54 11.40
N MET A 231 1.34 -19.75 10.15
CA MET A 231 0.40 -20.03 9.08
C MET A 231 -0.23 -21.42 9.26
N VAL A 232 -1.50 -21.57 8.90
CA VAL A 232 -2.14 -22.89 8.80
C VAL A 232 -1.84 -23.52 7.43
N PRO A 233 -1.82 -24.85 7.30
CA PRO A 233 -1.64 -25.50 6.00
C PRO A 233 -2.68 -25.06 4.97
N GLY A 234 -2.26 -24.85 3.72
CA GLY A 234 -3.13 -24.41 2.63
C GLY A 234 -3.48 -22.92 2.64
N SER A 235 -2.77 -22.13 3.45
CA SER A 235 -2.88 -20.67 3.50
C SER A 235 -1.81 -19.96 2.68
N ILE A 236 -1.94 -18.64 2.56
CA ILE A 236 -1.07 -17.77 1.77
C ILE A 236 -0.52 -16.63 2.62
N ILE A 237 0.78 -16.39 2.45
CA ILE A 237 1.40 -15.11 2.75
C ILE A 237 1.51 -14.32 1.45
N LEU A 238 0.85 -13.17 1.37
CA LEU A 238 0.99 -12.22 0.27
C LEU A 238 2.16 -11.28 0.59
N ILE A 239 3.11 -11.13 -0.33
CA ILE A 239 4.29 -10.28 -0.16
C ILE A 239 4.24 -9.21 -1.23
N HIS A 240 4.10 -7.96 -0.82
CA HIS A 240 4.10 -6.78 -1.70
C HIS A 240 5.52 -6.43 -2.16
N ASP A 241 5.64 -5.62 -3.21
CA ASP A 241 6.91 -5.06 -3.72
C ASP A 241 8.02 -6.03 -4.16
N PHE A 242 7.73 -7.32 -4.26
CA PHE A 242 8.66 -8.31 -4.80
C PHE A 242 9.18 -7.96 -6.23
N PHE A 243 8.34 -7.34 -7.05
CA PHE A 243 8.70 -6.87 -8.38
C PHE A 243 9.01 -5.36 -8.46
N ALA A 244 8.94 -4.64 -7.34
CA ALA A 244 9.19 -3.20 -7.31
C ALA A 244 10.67 -2.89 -7.53
N GLN A 245 10.97 -1.97 -8.45
CA GLN A 245 12.35 -1.48 -8.67
C GLN A 245 12.76 -0.42 -7.66
N ASP A 246 11.79 0.28 -7.07
CA ASP A 246 12.03 1.31 -6.06
C ASP A 246 12.40 0.68 -4.69
N TYR A 247 12.00 -0.58 -4.48
CA TYR A 247 12.23 -1.38 -3.27
C TYR A 247 12.82 -2.77 -3.61
N PRO A 248 14.03 -2.82 -4.20
CA PRO A 248 14.58 -4.04 -4.80
C PRO A 248 14.86 -5.17 -3.78
N ASN A 249 15.06 -4.82 -2.50
CA ASN A 249 15.55 -5.77 -1.50
C ASN A 249 14.48 -6.65 -0.85
N VAL A 250 13.19 -6.44 -1.13
CA VAL A 250 12.13 -7.37 -0.75
C VAL A 250 12.37 -8.75 -1.38
N LYS A 251 12.73 -8.76 -2.66
CA LYS A 251 13.09 -10.00 -3.38
C LYS A 251 14.24 -10.73 -2.70
N THR A 252 15.25 -9.99 -2.29
CA THR A 252 16.41 -10.54 -1.54
C THR A 252 15.97 -11.13 -0.21
N ALA A 253 15.06 -10.47 0.53
CA ALA A 253 14.53 -11.00 1.78
C ALA A 253 13.80 -12.34 1.61
N VAL A 254 13.05 -12.50 0.52
CA VAL A 254 12.37 -13.76 0.19
C VAL A 254 13.35 -14.89 -0.10
N TYR A 255 14.41 -14.62 -0.89
CA TYR A 255 15.42 -15.64 -1.18
C TYR A 255 16.29 -15.98 0.03
N ASP A 256 16.68 -14.98 0.83
CA ASP A 256 17.40 -15.21 2.09
C ASP A 256 16.53 -16.02 3.08
N PHE A 257 15.21 -15.87 3.02
CA PHE A 257 14.28 -16.69 3.77
C PHE A 257 14.23 -18.14 3.27
N GLU A 258 14.21 -18.40 1.95
CA GLU A 258 14.33 -19.75 1.37
C GLU A 258 15.60 -20.47 1.86
N GLU A 259 16.73 -19.76 1.91
CA GLU A 259 17.98 -20.27 2.47
C GLU A 259 17.84 -20.59 3.96
N TYR A 260 17.20 -19.70 4.73
CA TYR A 260 16.97 -19.88 6.17
C TYR A 260 16.15 -21.14 6.48
N ILE A 261 15.09 -21.41 5.72
CA ILE A 261 14.26 -22.62 5.90
C ILE A 261 14.80 -23.84 5.16
N GLY A 262 15.87 -23.69 4.37
CA GLY A 262 16.47 -24.77 3.57
C GLY A 262 15.53 -25.34 2.50
N LYS A 263 14.53 -24.58 2.04
CA LYS A 263 13.57 -25.00 1.01
C LYS A 263 13.16 -23.84 0.11
N GLN A 264 12.93 -24.15 -1.16
CA GLN A 264 12.29 -23.21 -2.08
C GLN A 264 10.81 -23.05 -1.73
N LEU A 265 10.34 -21.82 -1.80
CA LEU A 265 8.95 -21.45 -1.59
C LEU A 265 8.13 -21.75 -2.85
N THR A 266 6.90 -22.20 -2.65
CA THR A 266 5.92 -22.25 -3.75
C THR A 266 5.26 -20.88 -3.84
N MET A 267 5.64 -20.10 -4.86
CA MET A 267 5.16 -18.73 -5.03
C MET A 267 4.62 -18.47 -6.45
N THR A 268 3.63 -17.59 -6.56
CA THR A 268 3.05 -17.15 -7.85
C THR A 268 2.82 -15.63 -7.85
N PRO A 269 3.03 -14.91 -8.96
CA PRO A 269 2.50 -13.56 -9.11
C PRO A 269 0.97 -13.56 -8.98
N ILE A 270 0.41 -12.44 -8.51
CA ILE A 270 -1.05 -12.28 -8.35
C ILE A 270 -1.70 -11.38 -9.41
N GLY A 271 -0.91 -10.90 -10.38
CA GLY A 271 -1.40 -10.07 -11.49
C GLY A 271 -1.47 -8.57 -11.20
N ASP A 272 -1.12 -8.13 -9.99
CA ASP A 272 -0.96 -6.71 -9.65
C ASP A 272 0.40 -6.13 -10.09
N SER A 273 1.28 -6.94 -10.68
CA SER A 273 2.63 -6.57 -11.13
C SER A 273 3.61 -6.15 -10.02
N LEU A 274 3.26 -6.31 -8.75
CA LEU A 274 4.09 -5.94 -7.59
C LEU A 274 4.30 -7.13 -6.66
N SER A 275 3.24 -7.89 -6.40
CA SER A 275 3.18 -8.86 -5.32
C SER A 275 3.32 -10.31 -5.80
N ILE A 276 3.77 -11.16 -4.88
CA ILE A 276 3.71 -12.61 -4.99
C ILE A 276 2.85 -13.19 -3.87
N ALA A 277 2.11 -14.25 -4.16
CA ALA A 277 1.45 -15.10 -3.18
C ALA A 277 2.35 -16.31 -2.91
N VAL A 278 2.73 -16.51 -1.66
CA VAL A 278 3.52 -17.65 -1.19
C VAL A 278 2.61 -18.63 -0.46
N ALA A 279 2.53 -19.86 -0.97
CA ALA A 279 1.75 -20.91 -0.34
C ALA A 279 2.52 -21.57 0.81
N VAL A 280 1.84 -21.80 1.93
CA VAL A 280 2.40 -22.50 3.08
C VAL A 280 1.91 -23.94 3.13
N ASP A 281 2.88 -24.86 3.12
CA ASP A 281 2.72 -26.31 3.28
C ASP A 281 1.57 -26.90 2.45
N ILE A 282 1.79 -26.96 1.13
CA ILE A 282 1.00 -27.73 0.15
C ILE A 282 1.55 -29.15 0.04
#